data_AF-A0A0J9S3L2-F1
#
_entry.id   AF-A0A0J9S3L2-F1
#
_cell.length_a   1.000
_cell.length_b   1.000
_cell.length_c   1.000
_cell.angle_alpha   90.00
_cell.angle_beta   90.00
_cell.angle_gamma   90.00
#
_symmetry.space_group_name_H-M   'P 1'
#
loop_
_entity.id
_entity.type
_entity.pdbx_description
1 polymer ?
#
loop_
_entity_poly.entity_id
_entity_poly.type
_entity_poly.pdbx_seq_one_letter_code
_entity_poly.pdbx_strand_id
1 'polypeptide(L)'
;MTESIYNAASLFSEYEPILSSFPIENPSPYDTWCDNAVKIFAKAGDTSKKNICITSIKYLERIKVKEDKDYISNGCKYLYYRIYNQKENDPKYSDITFKFYNNLLEKYASKETRTFKDSIEKINNDIFCKLENLEKLYDYFDKYKNSNDCYRGSCGCAEKCVELYNTYLSECYINYYSEFCAELHKFAEKFNEYLREKIECNEKFTPFGRHIKSRIRKKKNMGDNVNIKGIPKKHTFESDIIKLEKRLYNISYKNEDYS
;
A
#
# COMPACT_ATOMS: atom_id res chain seq x y z
N MET A 1 9.93 13.18 7.87
CA MET A 1 8.65 12.52 7.53
C MET A 1 8.47 11.41 8.54
N THR A 2 7.30 11.29 9.16
CA THR A 2 6.97 10.13 9.99
C THR A 2 7.00 8.87 9.12
N GLU A 3 7.58 7.81 9.67
CA GLU A 3 7.73 6.55 8.96
C GLU A 3 6.41 5.78 9.01
N SER A 4 5.71 5.73 7.88
CA SER A 4 4.42 5.04 7.73
C SER A 4 4.56 3.65 7.14
N ILE A 5 3.53 2.80 7.30
CA ILE A 5 3.45 1.50 6.61
C ILE A 5 3.35 1.67 5.09
N TYR A 6 2.71 2.73 4.62
CA TYR A 6 2.53 2.99 3.18
C TYR A 6 3.86 3.19 2.44
N ASN A 7 4.86 3.79 3.10
CA ASN A 7 6.16 4.05 2.48
C ASN A 7 6.91 2.77 2.04
N ALA A 8 6.54 1.61 2.57
CA ALA A 8 7.13 0.33 2.18
C ALA A 8 6.46 -0.31 0.96
N ALA A 9 5.26 0.15 0.56
CA ALA A 9 4.47 -0.50 -0.49
C ALA A 9 5.22 -0.58 -1.82
N SER A 10 6.06 0.42 -2.14
CA SER A 10 6.87 0.41 -3.37
C SER A 10 7.95 -0.67 -3.40
N LEU A 11 8.25 -1.30 -2.27
CA LEU A 11 9.29 -2.31 -2.11
C LEU A 11 8.70 -3.71 -1.87
N PHE A 12 7.39 -3.87 -1.82
CA PHE A 12 6.75 -5.16 -1.51
C PHE A 12 7.16 -6.27 -2.49
N SER A 13 7.34 -5.94 -3.77
CA SER A 13 7.82 -6.88 -4.79
C SER A 13 9.22 -7.42 -4.52
N GLU A 14 10.07 -6.71 -3.76
CA GLU A 14 11.40 -7.19 -3.38
C GLU A 14 11.35 -8.26 -2.27
N TYR A 15 10.33 -8.20 -1.41
CA TYR A 15 10.18 -9.09 -0.26
C TYR A 15 9.27 -10.29 -0.52
N GLU A 16 8.35 -10.17 -1.47
CA GLU A 16 7.45 -11.24 -1.91
C GLU A 16 8.17 -12.56 -2.21
N PRO A 17 9.18 -12.60 -3.09
CA PRO A 17 9.84 -13.85 -3.43
C PRO A 17 10.56 -14.47 -2.24
N ILE A 18 11.04 -13.65 -1.28
CA ILE A 18 11.68 -14.14 -0.07
C ILE A 18 10.65 -14.88 0.78
N LEU A 19 9.48 -14.27 1.03
CA LEU A 19 8.42 -14.89 1.83
C LEU A 19 7.89 -16.18 1.19
N SER A 20 7.75 -16.19 -0.14
CA SER A 20 7.25 -17.32 -0.92
C SER A 20 8.28 -18.44 -1.13
N SER A 21 9.56 -18.22 -0.79
CA SER A 21 10.65 -19.19 -1.04
C SER A 21 10.76 -20.33 -0.02
N PHE A 22 10.04 -20.27 1.11
CA PHE A 22 10.24 -21.22 2.20
C PHE A 22 9.33 -22.46 2.10
N PRO A 23 9.90 -23.67 1.91
CA PRO A 23 9.13 -24.89 2.01
C PRO A 23 8.69 -25.13 3.46
N ILE A 24 7.49 -25.72 3.59
CA ILE A 24 6.97 -26.19 4.87
C ILE A 24 7.65 -27.52 5.18
N GLU A 25 8.54 -27.52 6.17
CA GLU A 25 9.17 -28.73 6.69
C GLU A 25 8.32 -29.32 7.82
N ASN A 26 8.24 -30.66 7.87
CA ASN A 26 7.54 -31.37 8.93
C ASN A 26 8.45 -32.52 9.46
N PRO A 27 8.90 -32.48 10.73
CA PRO A 27 8.63 -31.45 11.74
C PRO A 27 9.44 -30.16 11.54
N SER A 28 8.89 -29.02 11.96
CA SER A 28 9.59 -27.74 12.01
C SER A 28 10.15 -27.48 13.40
N PRO A 29 11.38 -26.91 13.54
CA PRO A 29 11.90 -26.51 14.86
C PRO A 29 11.02 -25.44 15.56
N TYR A 30 10.11 -24.79 14.82
CA TYR A 30 9.21 -23.76 15.34
C TYR A 30 7.83 -24.27 15.73
N ASP A 31 7.54 -25.57 15.54
CA ASP A 31 6.22 -26.15 15.76
C ASP A 31 5.65 -25.83 17.15
N THR A 32 6.42 -26.10 18.21
CA THR A 32 5.98 -25.87 19.60
C THR A 32 5.64 -24.41 19.88
N TRP A 33 6.41 -23.47 19.34
CA TRP A 33 6.14 -22.04 19.55
C TRP A 33 4.92 -21.61 18.74
N CYS A 34 4.86 -22.00 17.46
CA CYS A 34 3.75 -21.66 16.58
C CYS A 34 2.42 -22.26 17.07
N ASP A 35 2.41 -23.50 17.53
CA ASP A 35 1.24 -24.15 18.11
C ASP A 35 0.68 -23.38 19.32
N ASN A 36 1.54 -22.72 20.10
CA ASN A 36 1.12 -21.87 21.21
C ASN A 36 0.74 -20.46 20.75
N ALA A 37 1.50 -19.88 19.83
CA ALA A 37 1.33 -18.52 19.35
C ALA A 37 0.07 -18.33 18.49
N VAL A 38 -0.36 -19.36 17.77
CA VAL A 38 -1.56 -19.26 16.90
C VAL A 38 -2.87 -19.54 17.65
N LYS A 39 -2.83 -20.17 18.84
CA LYS A 39 -4.05 -20.45 19.67
C LYS A 39 -4.92 -19.23 19.92
N ILE A 40 -4.36 -18.03 19.83
CA ILE A 40 -5.10 -16.76 19.99
C ILE A 40 -6.06 -16.45 18.84
N PHE A 41 -5.87 -16.97 17.62
CA PHE A 41 -6.77 -16.78 16.46
C PHE A 41 -7.05 -18.04 15.64
N ALA A 42 -6.37 -19.16 15.91
CA ALA A 42 -6.54 -20.41 15.21
C ALA A 42 -7.41 -21.36 16.03
N LYS A 43 -8.37 -22.04 15.37
CA LYS A 43 -9.00 -23.23 15.95
C LYS A 43 -7.93 -24.34 16.07
N ALA A 44 -8.09 -25.22 17.05
CA ALA A 44 -7.20 -26.37 17.19
C ALA A 44 -7.17 -27.18 15.88
N GLY A 45 -5.97 -27.45 15.36
CA GLY A 45 -5.78 -28.17 14.08
C GLY A 45 -5.74 -27.30 12.83
N ASP A 46 -5.76 -25.97 12.95
CA ASP A 46 -5.59 -25.08 11.79
C ASP A 46 -4.13 -25.04 11.31
N THR A 47 -3.79 -26.00 10.45
CA THR A 47 -2.47 -26.14 9.83
C THR A 47 -2.10 -24.90 9.00
N SER A 48 -3.08 -24.16 8.47
CA SER A 48 -2.81 -22.98 7.63
C SER A 48 -2.17 -21.85 8.44
N LYS A 49 -2.73 -21.54 9.62
CA LYS A 49 -2.19 -20.50 10.52
C LYS A 49 -0.85 -20.91 11.11
N LYS A 50 -0.67 -22.20 11.41
CA LYS A 50 0.62 -22.75 11.83
C LYS A 50 1.70 -22.55 10.75
N ASN A 51 1.39 -22.87 9.49
CA ASN A 51 2.32 -22.67 8.38
C ASN A 51 2.67 -21.19 8.18
N ILE A 52 1.68 -20.29 8.27
CA ILE A 52 1.92 -18.84 8.24
C ILE A 52 2.92 -18.43 9.32
N CYS A 53 2.76 -18.95 10.54
CA CYS A 53 3.68 -18.68 11.63
C CYS A 53 5.11 -19.16 11.32
N ILE A 54 5.29 -20.41 10.88
CA ILE A 54 6.59 -20.98 10.54
C ILE A 54 7.28 -20.20 9.42
N THR A 55 6.55 -19.90 8.34
CA THR A 55 7.06 -19.12 7.20
C THR A 55 7.45 -17.71 7.63
N SER A 56 6.67 -17.08 8.52
CA SER A 56 6.96 -15.75 9.05
C SER A 56 8.28 -15.73 9.84
N ILE A 57 8.54 -16.76 10.65
CA ILE A 57 9.80 -16.90 11.39
C ILE A 57 10.98 -17.02 10.42
N LYS A 58 10.92 -17.99 9.48
CA LYS A 58 11.98 -18.19 8.48
C LYS A 58 12.27 -16.93 7.67
N TYR A 59 11.23 -16.19 7.31
CA TYR A 59 11.35 -14.90 6.63
C TYR A 59 12.11 -13.87 7.48
N LEU A 60 11.73 -13.67 8.75
CA LEU A 60 12.42 -12.75 9.66
C LEU A 60 13.89 -13.14 9.83
N GLU A 61 14.17 -14.44 9.92
CA GLU A 61 15.53 -14.96 10.02
C GLU A 61 16.36 -14.74 8.76
N ARG A 62 15.72 -14.65 7.59
CA ARG A 62 16.40 -14.38 6.33
C ARG A 62 16.69 -12.91 6.11
N ILE A 63 15.75 -12.02 6.44
CA ILE A 63 15.95 -10.58 6.23
C ILE A 63 16.92 -9.97 7.24
N LYS A 64 17.00 -10.51 8.47
CA LYS A 64 17.94 -10.01 9.50
C LYS A 64 19.42 -10.14 9.11
N VAL A 65 19.75 -11.08 8.21
CA VAL A 65 21.12 -11.32 7.72
C VAL A 65 21.67 -10.11 6.94
N LYS A 66 20.81 -9.24 6.42
CA LYS A 66 21.24 -8.05 5.67
C LYS A 66 21.84 -6.95 6.55
N GLU A 67 21.58 -6.97 7.86
CA GLU A 67 22.07 -5.98 8.84
C GLU A 67 21.79 -4.51 8.47
N ASP A 68 20.81 -4.27 7.60
CA ASP A 68 20.38 -2.95 7.18
C ASP A 68 19.03 -2.60 7.83
N LYS A 69 19.01 -1.51 8.58
CA LYS A 69 17.84 -1.12 9.39
C LYS A 69 16.61 -0.83 8.52
N ASP A 70 16.77 -0.15 7.40
CA ASP A 70 15.66 0.27 6.55
C ASP A 70 15.10 -0.91 5.77
N TYR A 71 15.96 -1.79 5.28
CA TYR A 71 15.59 -3.07 4.66
C TYR A 71 14.82 -3.95 5.65
N ILE A 72 15.32 -4.10 6.87
CA ILE A 72 14.64 -4.90 7.90
C ILE A 72 13.28 -4.29 8.27
N SER A 73 13.21 -2.96 8.45
CA SER A 73 11.96 -2.24 8.74
C SER A 73 10.92 -2.46 7.63
N ASN A 74 11.31 -2.29 6.38
CA ASN A 74 10.41 -2.46 5.23
C ASN A 74 9.97 -3.92 5.06
N GLY A 75 10.87 -4.88 5.28
CA GLY A 75 10.52 -6.30 5.29
C GLY A 75 9.53 -6.66 6.42
N CYS A 76 9.68 -6.05 7.59
CA CYS A 76 8.73 -6.22 8.69
C CYS A 76 7.34 -5.68 8.33
N LYS A 77 7.25 -4.48 7.75
CA LYS A 77 5.97 -3.91 7.26
C LYS A 77 5.29 -4.82 6.25
N TYR A 78 6.07 -5.32 5.29
CA TYR A 78 5.58 -6.26 4.29
C TYR A 78 5.04 -7.54 4.92
N LEU A 79 5.78 -8.12 5.86
CA LEU A 79 5.33 -9.32 6.58
C LEU A 79 4.00 -9.06 7.31
N TYR A 80 3.86 -7.92 8.00
CA TYR A 80 2.62 -7.60 8.72
C TYR A 80 1.43 -7.49 7.76
N TYR A 81 1.62 -6.79 6.63
CA TYR A 81 0.63 -6.72 5.56
C TYR A 81 0.22 -8.11 5.06
N ARG A 82 1.18 -9.00 4.81
CA ARG A 82 0.92 -10.37 4.32
C ARG A 82 0.21 -11.25 5.34
N ILE A 83 0.53 -11.15 6.62
CA ILE A 83 -0.21 -11.84 7.70
C ILE A 83 -1.65 -11.30 7.77
N TYR A 84 -1.83 -9.98 7.66
CA TYR A 84 -3.15 -9.37 7.67
C TYR A 84 -4.00 -9.77 6.44
N ASN A 85 -3.38 -9.99 5.28
CA ASN A 85 -4.06 -10.47 4.07
C ASN A 85 -4.75 -11.84 4.27
N GLN A 86 -4.38 -12.59 5.31
CA GLN A 86 -5.04 -13.85 5.69
C GLN A 86 -6.31 -13.64 6.52
N LYS A 87 -6.89 -12.42 6.47
CA LYS A 87 -8.04 -12.02 7.27
C LYS A 87 -9.28 -12.83 6.98
N GLU A 88 -9.95 -13.16 8.06
CA GLU A 88 -11.30 -13.68 8.06
C GLU A 88 -12.28 -12.53 8.33
N ASN A 89 -13.56 -12.76 8.04
CA ASN A 89 -14.63 -11.81 8.32
C ASN A 89 -14.94 -11.75 9.84
N ASP A 90 -13.93 -11.42 10.65
CA ASP A 90 -14.01 -11.23 12.10
C ASP A 90 -13.62 -9.79 12.46
N PRO A 91 -14.50 -9.00 13.10
CA PRO A 91 -14.19 -7.66 13.59
C PRO A 91 -12.96 -7.57 14.51
N LYS A 92 -12.65 -8.65 15.25
CA LYS A 92 -11.49 -8.74 16.16
C LYS A 92 -10.20 -9.12 15.45
N TYR A 93 -10.24 -9.47 14.17
CA TYR A 93 -9.07 -9.95 13.42
C TYR A 93 -7.89 -8.98 13.50
N SER A 94 -8.15 -7.68 13.37
CA SER A 94 -7.11 -6.64 13.46
C SER A 94 -6.34 -6.68 14.78
N ASP A 95 -7.03 -6.78 15.91
CA ASP A 95 -6.40 -6.82 17.23
C ASP A 95 -5.61 -8.11 17.44
N ILE A 96 -6.19 -9.24 17.02
CA ILE A 96 -5.54 -10.53 17.24
C ILE A 96 -4.31 -10.69 16.35
N THR A 97 -4.40 -10.29 15.08
CA THR A 97 -3.26 -10.28 14.15
C THR A 97 -2.16 -9.35 14.60
N PHE A 98 -2.50 -8.16 15.14
CA PHE A 98 -1.51 -7.25 15.72
C PHE A 98 -0.81 -7.86 16.94
N LYS A 99 -1.56 -8.52 17.84
CA LYS A 99 -0.98 -9.20 19.00
C LYS A 99 -0.04 -10.34 18.59
N PHE A 100 -0.46 -11.16 17.63
CA PHE A 100 0.36 -12.22 17.08
C PHE A 100 1.66 -11.69 16.48
N TYR A 101 1.55 -10.68 15.62
CA TYR A 101 2.69 -10.08 14.93
C TYR A 101 3.68 -9.46 15.92
N ASN A 102 3.21 -8.78 16.96
CA ASN A 102 4.06 -8.26 18.03
C ASN A 102 4.83 -9.36 18.77
N ASN A 103 4.15 -10.46 19.14
CA ASN A 103 4.79 -11.61 19.80
C ASN A 103 5.87 -12.25 18.89
N LEU A 104 5.60 -12.31 17.58
CA LEU A 104 6.54 -12.80 16.59
C LEU A 104 7.80 -11.93 16.54
N LEU A 105 7.64 -10.60 16.45
CA LEU A 105 8.75 -9.67 16.42
C LEU A 105 9.58 -9.69 17.71
N GLU A 106 8.95 -9.73 18.89
CA GLU A 106 9.66 -9.79 20.17
C GLU A 106 10.61 -10.98 20.25
N LYS A 107 10.19 -12.12 19.70
CA LYS A 107 10.91 -13.38 19.81
C LYS A 107 11.96 -13.57 18.72
N TYR A 108 11.65 -13.22 17.48
CA TYR A 108 12.47 -13.61 16.32
C TYR A 108 13.10 -12.45 15.56
N ALA A 109 12.66 -11.21 15.81
CA ALA A 109 13.26 -10.05 15.16
C ALA A 109 14.52 -9.58 15.89
N SER A 110 15.40 -8.88 15.15
CA SER A 110 16.66 -8.36 15.70
C SER A 110 16.43 -7.21 16.69
N LYS A 111 17.46 -6.82 17.44
CA LYS A 111 17.37 -5.70 18.40
C LYS A 111 17.04 -4.38 17.70
N GLU A 112 17.58 -4.19 16.49
CA GLU A 112 17.31 -3.07 15.59
C GLU A 112 15.83 -3.03 15.20
N THR A 113 15.23 -4.21 15.01
CA THR A 113 13.80 -4.37 14.70
C THR A 113 12.90 -4.06 15.90
N ARG A 114 13.38 -4.17 17.15
CA ARG A 114 12.56 -3.85 18.33
C ARG A 114 12.23 -2.36 18.43
N THR A 115 13.09 -1.48 17.90
CA THR A 115 12.79 -0.04 17.79
C THR A 115 11.68 0.28 16.79
N PHE A 116 11.39 -0.66 15.89
CA PHE A 116 10.30 -0.56 14.91
C PHE A 116 8.96 -0.97 15.52
N LYS A 117 8.94 -1.82 16.56
CA LYS A 117 7.72 -2.28 17.21
C LYS A 117 6.82 -1.13 17.68
N ASP A 118 7.43 -0.06 18.20
CA ASP A 118 6.70 1.08 18.76
C ASP A 118 6.15 2.04 17.67
N SER A 119 6.59 1.91 16.42
CA SER A 119 6.14 2.72 15.28
C SER A 119 5.19 1.97 14.32
N ILE A 120 4.91 0.69 14.57
CA ILE A 120 3.98 -0.09 13.73
C ILE A 120 2.54 0.34 14.03
N GLU A 121 1.96 1.06 13.07
CA GLU A 121 0.52 1.32 13.06
C GLU A 121 -0.24 -0.01 12.92
N LYS A 122 -1.24 -0.20 13.78
CA LYS A 122 -2.13 -1.36 13.71
C LYS A 122 -2.92 -1.33 12.40
N ILE A 123 -2.73 -2.32 11.54
CA ILE A 123 -3.48 -2.44 10.29
C ILE A 123 -4.96 -2.71 10.63
N ASN A 124 -5.83 -1.88 10.07
CA ASN A 124 -7.26 -2.11 10.01
C ASN A 124 -7.70 -2.30 8.54
N ASN A 125 -9.00 -2.48 8.30
CA ASN A 125 -9.50 -2.70 6.95
C ASN A 125 -9.23 -1.52 6.00
N ASP A 126 -9.32 -0.28 6.47
CA ASP A 126 -9.06 0.92 5.66
C ASP A 126 -7.58 0.98 5.24
N ILE A 127 -6.66 0.80 6.20
CA ILE A 127 -5.21 0.75 5.93
C ILE A 127 -4.88 -0.39 4.98
N PHE A 128 -5.46 -1.57 5.21
CA PHE A 128 -5.25 -2.73 4.36
C PHE A 128 -5.70 -2.48 2.91
N CYS A 129 -6.91 -1.95 2.69
CA CYS A 129 -7.41 -1.66 1.34
C CYS A 129 -6.53 -0.63 0.61
N LYS A 130 -5.98 0.35 1.34
CA LYS A 130 -5.03 1.33 0.80
C LYS A 130 -3.69 0.70 0.43
N LEU A 131 -3.16 -0.19 1.28
CA LEU A 131 -1.94 -0.95 0.99
C LEU A 131 -2.12 -1.87 -0.21
N GLU A 132 -3.24 -2.60 -0.27
CA GLU A 132 -3.57 -3.47 -1.40
C GLU A 132 -3.66 -2.67 -2.71
N ASN A 133 -4.24 -1.48 -2.66
CA ASN A 133 -4.28 -0.59 -3.83
C ASN A 133 -2.89 -0.14 -4.27
N LEU A 134 -2.01 0.24 -3.33
CA LEU A 134 -0.64 0.61 -3.64
C LEU A 134 0.17 -0.57 -4.20
N GLU A 135 0.03 -1.77 -3.62
CA GLU A 135 0.69 -2.98 -4.12
C GLU A 135 0.28 -3.25 -5.58
N LYS A 136 -1.03 -3.21 -5.89
CA LYS A 136 -1.54 -3.38 -7.25
C LYS A 136 -1.03 -2.27 -8.20
N LEU A 137 -0.97 -1.03 -7.75
CA LEU A 137 -0.42 0.09 -8.52
C LEU A 137 1.03 -0.17 -8.92
N TYR A 138 1.87 -0.58 -7.97
CA TYR A 138 3.27 -0.88 -8.23
C TYR A 138 3.46 -2.13 -9.11
N ASP A 139 2.66 -3.19 -8.90
CA ASP A 139 2.67 -4.38 -9.76
C ASP A 139 2.30 -4.07 -11.22
N TYR A 140 1.21 -3.33 -11.46
CA TYR A 140 0.85 -2.89 -12.82
C TYR A 140 1.89 -1.94 -13.40
N PHE A 141 2.52 -1.10 -12.59
CA PHE A 141 3.58 -0.22 -13.06
C PHE A 141 4.85 -1.00 -13.46
N ASP A 142 5.22 -2.04 -12.71
CA ASP A 142 6.32 -2.93 -13.09
C ASP A 142 6.01 -3.68 -14.38
N LYS A 143 4.77 -4.16 -14.57
CA LYS A 143 4.32 -4.77 -15.82
C LYS A 143 4.32 -3.78 -16.99
N TYR A 144 3.92 -2.53 -16.74
CA TYR A 144 3.97 -1.44 -17.71
C TYR A 144 5.41 -1.23 -18.21
N LYS A 145 6.37 -1.14 -17.28
CA LYS A 145 7.79 -0.91 -17.59
C LYS A 145 8.42 -2.03 -18.40
N ASN A 146 8.07 -3.28 -18.06
CA ASN A 146 8.70 -4.47 -18.63
C ASN A 146 7.97 -5.01 -19.87
N SER A 147 6.92 -4.34 -20.35
CA SER A 147 6.09 -4.79 -21.48
C SER A 147 5.49 -6.20 -21.28
N ASN A 148 5.10 -6.53 -20.04
CA ASN A 148 4.55 -7.84 -19.67
C ASN A 148 3.06 -7.99 -20.07
N ASP A 149 2.54 -9.22 -19.96
CA ASP A 149 1.16 -9.64 -20.29
C ASP A 149 0.07 -8.87 -19.53
N CYS A 150 -0.26 -7.67 -20.01
CA CYS A 150 -1.51 -6.98 -19.70
C CYS A 150 -2.49 -7.09 -20.87
N TYR A 151 -3.78 -7.08 -20.55
CA TYR A 151 -4.82 -6.91 -21.55
C TYR A 151 -4.56 -5.60 -22.33
N ARG A 152 -4.34 -5.67 -23.65
CA ARG A 152 -3.90 -4.56 -24.53
C ARG A 152 -2.44 -4.11 -24.35
N GLY A 153 -1.57 -5.02 -23.90
CA GLY A 153 -0.13 -4.78 -23.79
C GLY A 153 0.23 -3.75 -22.72
N SER A 154 1.42 -3.16 -22.85
CA SER A 154 2.00 -2.21 -21.89
C SER A 154 1.02 -1.06 -21.52
N CYS A 155 0.34 -0.47 -22.50
CA CYS A 155 -0.63 0.60 -22.23
C CYS A 155 -1.88 0.15 -21.45
N GLY A 156 -2.25 -1.12 -21.52
CA GLY A 156 -3.31 -1.67 -20.67
C GLY A 156 -2.92 -1.75 -19.20
N CYS A 157 -1.64 -2.02 -18.90
CA CYS A 157 -1.14 -1.91 -17.52
C CYS A 157 -1.20 -0.45 -17.05
N ALA A 158 -0.80 0.49 -17.92
CA ALA A 158 -0.87 1.92 -17.63
C ALA A 158 -2.31 2.39 -17.36
N GLU A 159 -3.28 1.88 -18.12
CA GLU A 159 -4.72 2.12 -17.88
C GLU A 159 -5.15 1.66 -16.49
N LYS A 160 -4.75 0.45 -16.08
CA LYS A 160 -5.02 -0.05 -14.72
C LYS A 160 -4.36 0.78 -13.62
N CYS A 161 -3.15 1.29 -13.84
CA CYS A 161 -2.55 2.25 -12.93
C CYS A 161 -3.42 3.51 -12.78
N VAL A 162 -3.99 4.03 -13.88
CA VAL A 162 -4.86 5.22 -13.86
C VAL A 162 -6.16 4.95 -13.11
N GLU A 163 -6.82 3.82 -13.36
CA GLU A 163 -8.04 3.41 -12.65
C GLU A 163 -7.83 3.32 -11.13
N LEU A 164 -6.80 2.60 -10.70
CA LEU A 164 -6.47 2.40 -9.28
C LEU A 164 -6.04 3.71 -8.60
N TYR A 165 -5.32 4.58 -9.31
CA TYR A 165 -4.93 5.90 -8.80
C TYR A 165 -6.16 6.79 -8.57
N ASN A 166 -7.08 6.81 -9.52
CA ASN A 166 -8.28 7.65 -9.46
C ASN A 166 -9.24 7.23 -8.33
N THR A 167 -9.25 5.95 -7.96
CA THR A 167 -10.09 5.41 -6.86
C THR A 167 -9.90 6.17 -5.55
N TYR A 168 -8.67 6.61 -5.25
CA TYR A 168 -8.33 7.31 -4.00
C TYR A 168 -8.03 8.80 -4.17
N LEU A 169 -8.18 9.33 -5.39
CA LEU A 169 -7.84 10.72 -5.68
C LEU A 169 -8.73 11.71 -4.90
N SER A 170 -10.01 11.37 -4.70
CA SER A 170 -10.96 12.18 -3.91
C SER A 170 -10.53 12.30 -2.46
N GLU A 171 -10.07 11.20 -1.84
CA GLU A 171 -9.52 11.19 -0.49
C GLU A 171 -8.30 12.11 -0.38
N CYS A 172 -7.39 12.05 -1.35
CA CYS A 172 -6.22 12.93 -1.38
C CYS A 172 -6.54 14.40 -1.67
N TYR A 173 -7.75 14.73 -2.15
CA TYR A 173 -8.23 16.11 -2.17
C TYR A 173 -8.67 16.60 -0.77
N ILE A 174 -9.25 15.71 0.04
CA ILE A 174 -9.65 15.98 1.42
C ILE A 174 -8.40 16.13 2.28
N ASN A 175 -7.57 15.08 2.33
CA ASN A 175 -6.42 14.97 3.21
C ASN A 175 -5.12 14.76 2.42
N TYR A 176 -4.70 15.81 1.73
CA TYR A 176 -3.53 15.81 0.84
C TYR A 176 -2.22 15.34 1.50
N TYR A 177 -2.03 15.67 2.78
CA TYR A 177 -0.80 15.37 3.52
C TYR A 177 -0.89 14.07 4.32
N SER A 178 -1.94 13.25 4.11
CA SER A 178 -1.98 11.92 4.72
C SER A 178 -0.79 11.09 4.24
N GLU A 179 -0.31 10.19 5.09
CA GLU A 179 0.84 9.35 4.76
C GLU A 179 0.57 8.45 3.54
N PHE A 180 -0.67 7.97 3.41
CA PHE A 180 -1.13 7.26 2.23
C PHE A 180 -1.06 8.13 0.96
N CYS A 181 -1.58 9.36 1.01
CA CYS A 181 -1.55 10.26 -0.14
C CYS A 181 -0.14 10.70 -0.51
N ALA A 182 0.75 10.85 0.48
CA ALA A 182 2.16 11.10 0.23
C ALA A 182 2.79 9.98 -0.61
N GLU A 183 2.51 8.71 -0.28
CA GLU A 183 2.99 7.58 -1.09
C GLU A 183 2.31 7.51 -2.47
N LEU A 184 1.00 7.74 -2.54
CA LEU A 184 0.26 7.79 -3.81
C LEU A 184 0.80 8.90 -4.75
N HIS A 185 1.24 10.03 -4.19
CA HIS A 185 1.88 11.10 -4.93
C HIS A 185 3.28 10.71 -5.42
N LYS A 186 4.10 10.01 -4.63
CA LYS A 186 5.40 9.48 -5.09
C LYS A 186 5.21 8.50 -6.24
N PHE A 187 4.22 7.61 -6.15
CA PHE A 187 3.86 6.73 -7.26
C PHE A 187 3.55 7.54 -8.53
N ALA A 188 2.72 8.58 -8.40
CA ALA A 188 2.35 9.43 -9.52
C ALA A 188 3.55 10.13 -10.16
N GLU A 189 4.54 10.55 -9.37
CA GLU A 189 5.78 11.14 -9.89
C GLU A 189 6.56 10.13 -10.73
N LYS A 190 6.81 8.93 -10.20
CA LYS A 190 7.51 7.84 -10.92
C LYS A 190 6.79 7.44 -12.21
N PHE A 191 5.47 7.28 -12.14
CA PHE A 191 4.66 6.92 -13.30
C PHE A 191 4.72 8.01 -14.38
N ASN A 192 4.58 9.27 -14.00
CA ASN A 192 4.60 10.39 -14.94
C ASN A 192 5.97 10.60 -15.59
N GLU A 193 7.05 10.33 -14.87
CA GLU A 193 8.41 10.34 -15.40
C GLU A 193 8.54 9.28 -16.49
N TYR A 194 8.20 8.04 -16.18
CA TYR A 194 8.28 6.94 -17.15
C TYR A 194 7.35 7.13 -18.35
N LEU A 195 6.13 7.62 -18.13
CA LEU A 195 5.17 7.92 -19.19
C LEU A 195 5.75 8.92 -20.20
N ARG A 196 6.46 9.97 -19.75
CA ARG A 196 7.10 10.94 -20.65
C ARG A 196 8.21 10.34 -21.50
N GLU A 197 8.95 9.38 -20.95
CA GLU A 197 10.05 8.71 -21.65
C GLU A 197 9.56 7.71 -22.69
N LYS A 198 8.40 7.05 -22.46
CA LYS A 198 7.78 6.11 -23.40
C LYS A 198 6.54 6.67 -24.09
N ILE A 199 6.71 7.13 -25.34
CA ILE A 199 5.68 7.78 -26.16
C ILE A 199 4.48 6.87 -26.49
N GLU A 200 4.64 5.56 -26.46
CA GLU A 200 3.63 4.58 -26.89
C GLU A 200 2.25 4.79 -26.23
N CYS A 201 2.21 5.23 -24.97
CA CYS A 201 0.96 5.48 -24.24
C CYS A 201 0.65 6.97 -24.01
N ASN A 202 1.52 7.89 -24.45
CA ASN A 202 1.42 9.32 -24.17
C ASN A 202 0.20 10.00 -24.81
N GLU A 203 -0.30 9.45 -25.91
CA GLU A 203 -1.48 10.00 -26.59
C GLU A 203 -2.79 9.64 -25.85
N LYS A 204 -2.77 8.62 -24.99
CA LYS A 204 -3.95 8.08 -24.30
C LYS A 204 -4.09 8.57 -22.86
N PHE A 205 -3.00 8.96 -22.22
CA PHE A 205 -2.99 9.31 -20.80
C PHE A 205 -2.45 10.71 -20.54
N THR A 206 -3.16 11.46 -19.70
CA THR A 206 -2.61 12.69 -19.12
C THR A 206 -1.82 12.37 -17.86
N PRO A 207 -0.63 12.99 -17.66
CA PRO A 207 0.13 12.83 -16.42
C PRO A 207 -0.71 13.12 -15.17
N PHE A 208 -0.57 12.26 -14.17
CA PHE A 208 -1.24 12.39 -12.88
C PHE A 208 -0.94 13.74 -12.22
N GLY A 209 -1.89 14.23 -11.43
CA GLY A 209 -1.66 15.38 -10.55
C GLY A 209 -1.59 16.75 -11.23
N ARG A 210 -1.82 16.86 -12.56
CA ARG A 210 -1.91 18.16 -13.27
C ARG A 210 -2.92 19.11 -12.60
N HIS A 211 -4.04 18.58 -12.13
CA HIS A 211 -5.07 19.32 -11.40
C HIS A 211 -4.76 19.53 -9.92
N ILE A 212 -4.02 18.60 -9.29
CA ILE A 212 -3.65 18.66 -7.87
C ILE A 212 -2.70 19.84 -7.61
N LYS A 213 -1.66 20.00 -8.43
CA LYS A 213 -0.71 21.13 -8.33
C LYS A 213 -1.40 22.49 -8.41
N SER A 214 -2.41 22.63 -9.27
CA SER A 214 -3.18 23.87 -9.40
C SER A 214 -3.98 24.20 -8.13
N ARG A 215 -4.49 23.19 -7.42
CA ARG A 215 -5.25 23.35 -6.18
C ARG A 215 -4.36 23.61 -4.97
N ILE A 216 -3.16 23.01 -4.90
CA ILE A 216 -2.16 23.35 -3.88
C ILE A 216 -1.79 24.83 -3.97
N ARG A 217 -1.52 25.33 -5.19
CA ARG A 217 -1.27 26.76 -5.41
C ARG A 217 -2.44 27.61 -4.92
N LYS A 218 -3.69 27.22 -5.21
CA LYS A 218 -4.88 27.93 -4.71
C LYS A 218 -5.02 27.86 -3.19
N LYS A 219 -4.81 26.71 -2.55
CA LYS A 219 -4.84 26.56 -1.08
C LYS A 219 -3.75 27.37 -0.39
N LYS A 220 -2.52 27.38 -0.94
CA LYS A 220 -1.40 28.19 -0.43
C LYS A 220 -1.73 29.69 -0.52
N ASN A 221 -2.20 30.13 -1.69
CA ASN A 221 -2.64 31.52 -1.91
C ASN A 221 -3.86 31.90 -1.04
N MET A 222 -4.71 30.96 -0.64
CA MET A 222 -5.81 31.21 0.30
C MET A 222 -5.34 31.25 1.76
N GLY A 223 -4.40 30.38 2.16
CA GLY A 223 -3.82 30.36 3.50
C GLY A 223 -2.98 31.60 3.79
N ASP A 224 -2.24 32.10 2.80
CA ASP A 224 -1.46 33.34 2.91
C ASP A 224 -2.36 34.60 2.99
N ASN A 225 -3.63 34.48 2.58
CA ASN A 225 -4.64 35.56 2.60
C ASN A 225 -5.59 35.52 3.82
N VAL A 226 -5.52 34.50 4.68
CA VAL A 226 -6.35 34.41 5.90
C VAL A 226 -5.47 34.53 7.13
N ASN A 227 -5.09 35.77 7.43
CA ASN A 227 -4.82 36.15 8.81
C ASN A 227 -6.16 36.65 9.38
N ILE A 228 -6.66 35.97 10.43
CA ILE A 228 -7.72 36.34 11.40
C ILE A 228 -8.65 35.14 11.68
N LYS A 229 -8.46 34.60 12.89
CA LYS A 229 -9.39 33.93 13.83
C LYS A 229 -10.71 33.34 13.26
N GLY A 230 -10.85 32.02 13.42
CA GLY A 230 -12.14 31.34 13.62
C GLY A 230 -12.58 30.40 12.48
N ILE A 231 -12.35 29.10 12.70
CA ILE A 231 -13.02 27.90 12.13
C ILE A 231 -13.54 28.00 10.67
N PRO A 232 -12.96 27.28 9.68
CA PRO A 232 -13.51 27.26 8.33
C PRO A 232 -14.69 26.26 8.20
N LYS A 233 -15.78 26.75 7.59
CA LYS A 233 -17.04 26.04 7.28
C LYS A 233 -16.89 25.00 6.17
N LYS A 234 -17.63 23.89 6.32
CA LYS A 234 -17.79 22.71 5.44
C LYS A 234 -18.43 22.95 4.04
N HIS A 235 -18.80 24.18 3.67
CA HIS A 235 -19.55 24.42 2.43
C HIS A 235 -18.63 24.91 1.30
N THR A 236 -18.28 24.01 0.37
CA THR A 236 -17.68 24.25 -0.98
C THR A 236 -17.13 22.96 -1.59
N PHE A 237 -16.85 21.95 -0.76
CA PHE A 237 -16.13 20.76 -1.18
C PHE A 237 -16.97 19.78 -2.01
N GLU A 238 -18.26 19.63 -1.67
CA GLU A 238 -19.16 18.65 -2.28
C GLU A 238 -19.51 18.98 -3.73
N SER A 239 -19.72 20.26 -4.07
CA SER A 239 -19.96 20.71 -5.44
C SER A 239 -18.73 20.53 -6.35
N ASP A 240 -17.53 20.65 -5.79
CA ASP A 240 -16.28 20.49 -6.53
C ASP A 240 -15.93 19.01 -6.77
N ILE A 241 -16.35 18.10 -5.88
CA ILE A 241 -16.28 16.64 -6.10
C ILE A 241 -17.23 16.24 -7.24
N ILE A 242 -18.50 16.64 -7.17
CA ILE A 242 -19.51 16.30 -8.18
C ILE A 242 -19.08 16.79 -9.58
N LYS A 243 -18.41 17.95 -9.65
CA LYS A 243 -17.90 18.49 -10.92
C LYS A 243 -16.68 17.74 -11.46
N LEU A 244 -15.87 17.12 -10.59
CA LEU A 244 -14.73 16.30 -10.97
C LEU A 244 -15.15 14.90 -11.39
N GLU A 245 -16.05 14.25 -10.65
CA GLU A 245 -16.63 12.96 -11.00
C GLU A 245 -17.30 13.02 -12.38
N LYS A 246 -18.08 14.08 -12.65
CA LYS A 246 -18.67 14.33 -13.98
C LYS A 246 -17.63 14.54 -15.08
N ARG A 247 -16.45 15.12 -14.77
CA ARG A 247 -15.37 15.29 -15.76
C ARG A 247 -14.64 13.99 -16.05
N LEU A 248 -14.34 13.19 -15.03
CA LEU A 248 -13.69 11.90 -15.18
C LEU A 248 -14.61 10.91 -15.92
N TYR A 249 -15.90 10.89 -15.58
CA TYR A 249 -16.91 10.09 -16.27
C TYR A 249 -17.04 10.48 -17.76
N ASN A 250 -17.05 11.78 -18.08
CA ASN A 250 -17.12 12.26 -19.46
C ASN A 250 -15.83 11.98 -20.28
N ILE A 251 -14.68 11.81 -19.63
CA ILE A 251 -13.44 11.37 -20.31
C ILE A 251 -13.51 9.86 -20.60
N SER A 252 -14.08 9.07 -19.68
CA SER A 252 -14.28 7.63 -19.89
C SER A 252 -15.27 7.33 -21.03
N TYR A 253 -16.34 8.13 -21.17
CA TYR A 253 -17.40 7.89 -22.17
C TYR A 253 -17.06 8.37 -23.58
N LYS A 254 -16.13 9.33 -23.74
CA LYS A 254 -15.74 9.83 -25.06
C LYS A 254 -14.83 8.86 -25.85
N ASN A 255 -14.42 7.74 -25.25
CA ASN A 255 -13.53 6.76 -25.85
C ASN A 255 -14.28 5.53 -26.41
N GLU A 256 -15.62 5.48 -26.37
CA GLU A 256 -16.41 4.39 -26.97
C GLU A 256 -16.95 4.69 -28.39
N ASP A 257 -16.83 5.92 -28.87
CA ASP A 257 -17.34 6.32 -30.20
C ASP A 257 -16.24 6.54 -31.23
N TYR A 258 -15.35 5.56 -31.49
CA TYR A 258 -14.71 5.44 -32.81
C TYR A 258 -14.41 3.96 -33.08
N SER A 259 -15.15 3.46 -34.07
CA SER A 259 -15.12 2.11 -34.64
C SER A 259 -13.81 1.78 -35.35
#